data_AF-A0A2E9SM37-F1
#
_entry.id   AF-A0A2E9SM37-F1
#
_cell.length_a   1.000
_cell.length_b   1.000
_cell.length_c   1.000
_cell.angle_alpha   90.00
_cell.angle_beta   90.00
_cell.angle_gamma   90.00
#
_symmetry.space_group_name_H-M   'P 1'
#
loop_
_entity.id
_entity.type
_entity.pdbx_description
1 polymer ?
#
loop_
_entity_poly.entity_id
_entity_poly.type
_entity_poly.pdbx_seq_one_letter_code
_entity_poly.pdbx_strand_id
1 'polypeptide(L)'
;MDFDLEHRLSWFDRNHLSEGKEVMVEEKDKGGKATVSVTSAARNRLVMVNTTDKKALAYLNYRKVADGTICELINDHEARLHLIECKKTVSEGAWLTAMKQFEGGLLNMLAVCGILGVRNISEVRVYTAFQSQKLDAINSKNPVFHKTPVGYGGPSPMKQWDNNRVYFQGKSFEHVRIELNADGEGSVTI
;
A
#
# COMPACT_ATOMS: atom_id res chain seq x y z
N MET A 1 -28.99 4.49 -12.19
CA MET A 1 -29.24 5.00 -10.82
C MET A 1 -27.89 5.51 -10.33
N ASP A 2 -27.75 6.82 -10.15
CA ASP A 2 -26.53 7.41 -9.59
C ASP A 2 -26.73 7.61 -8.09
N PHE A 3 -25.90 6.94 -7.30
CA PHE A 3 -25.78 7.18 -5.87
C PHE A 3 -24.64 8.16 -5.63
N ASP A 4 -24.86 9.14 -4.75
CA ASP A 4 -23.79 10.05 -4.32
C ASP A 4 -22.74 9.33 -3.45
N LEU A 5 -21.63 10.02 -3.19
CA LEU A 5 -20.51 9.48 -2.44
C LEU A 5 -20.89 9.12 -0.99
N GLU A 6 -21.66 9.95 -0.30
CA GLU A 6 -22.04 9.70 1.11
C GLU A 6 -22.90 8.45 1.23
N HIS A 7 -23.84 8.27 0.30
CA HIS A 7 -24.67 7.08 0.23
C HIS A 7 -23.83 5.82 -0.02
N ARG A 8 -22.84 5.88 -0.93
CA ARG A 8 -21.93 4.76 -1.19
C ARG A 8 -21.04 4.44 0.01
N LEU A 9 -20.54 5.47 0.70
CA LEU A 9 -19.76 5.30 1.93
C LEU A 9 -20.59 4.65 3.04
N SER A 10 -21.91 4.90 3.08
CA SER A 10 -22.81 4.26 4.04
C SER A 10 -22.96 2.74 3.87
N TRP A 11 -22.55 2.18 2.72
CA TRP A 11 -22.57 0.74 2.48
C TRP A 11 -21.42 0.00 3.16
N PHE A 12 -20.37 0.71 3.58
CA PHE A 12 -19.26 0.12 4.32
C PHE A 12 -19.57 0.07 5.82
N ASP A 13 -19.15 -1.02 6.47
CA ASP A 13 -19.16 -1.08 7.93
C ASP A 13 -18.21 -0.01 8.49
N ARG A 14 -18.74 0.87 9.35
CA ARG A 14 -17.99 1.97 9.96
C ARG A 14 -16.82 1.50 10.82
N ASN A 15 -16.81 0.25 11.30
CA ASN A 15 -15.67 -0.34 12.01
C ASN A 15 -14.49 -0.66 11.08
N HIS A 16 -14.73 -0.73 9.77
CA HIS A 16 -13.72 -1.02 8.76
C HIS A 16 -13.43 0.19 7.87
N LEU A 17 -13.99 1.36 8.17
CA LEU A 17 -13.84 2.58 7.38
C LEU A 17 -13.22 3.68 8.25
N SER A 18 -12.14 4.26 7.76
CA SER A 18 -11.56 5.49 8.30
C SER A 18 -11.53 6.54 7.20
N GLU A 19 -11.94 7.77 7.50
CA GLU A 19 -11.95 8.83 6.53
C GLU A 19 -11.72 10.20 7.16
N GLY A 20 -11.19 11.13 6.37
CA GLY A 20 -10.91 12.49 6.85
C GLY A 20 -9.89 13.21 5.97
N LYS A 21 -9.23 14.22 6.52
CA LYS A 21 -8.05 14.84 5.90
C LYS A 21 -6.74 14.16 6.33
N GLU A 22 -6.86 13.36 7.38
CA GLU A 22 -5.82 12.53 7.95
C GLU A 22 -6.43 11.16 8.24
N VAL A 23 -5.65 10.10 8.00
CA VAL A 23 -5.97 8.72 8.40
C VAL A 23 -4.74 8.07 9.00
N MET A 24 -4.93 7.04 9.81
CA MET A 24 -3.86 6.35 10.51
C MET A 24 -3.78 4.89 10.06
N VAL A 25 -2.63 4.48 9.54
CA VAL A 25 -2.34 3.08 9.20
C VAL A 25 -1.67 2.43 10.41
N GLU A 26 -2.19 1.29 10.85
CA GLU A 26 -1.67 0.54 12.00
C GLU A 26 -1.36 -0.92 11.62
N GLU A 27 -0.10 -1.34 11.79
CA GLU A 27 0.27 -2.75 11.75
C GLU A 27 -0.03 -3.38 13.12
N LYS A 28 -1.00 -4.30 13.15
CA LYS A 28 -1.41 -5.02 14.38
C LYS A 28 -0.82 -6.42 14.39
N ASP A 29 0.50 -6.55 14.46
CA ASP A 29 1.14 -7.85 14.65
C ASP A 29 1.88 -7.94 16.00
N LYS A 30 2.14 -9.18 16.44
CA LYS A 30 2.70 -9.52 17.76
C LYS A 30 4.14 -9.02 17.99
N GLY A 31 4.82 -8.51 16.95
CA GLY A 31 6.23 -8.12 16.97
C GLY A 31 6.52 -6.64 17.26
N GLY A 32 5.47 -5.85 17.48
CA GLY A 32 5.50 -4.40 17.66
C GLY A 32 4.44 -3.72 16.80
N LYS A 33 3.86 -2.62 17.29
CA LYS A 33 2.88 -1.83 16.55
C LYS A 33 3.64 -0.81 15.69
N ALA A 34 3.44 -0.82 14.39
CA ALA A 34 3.86 0.28 13.52
C ALA A 34 2.66 1.19 13.26
N THR A 35 2.86 2.51 13.30
CA THR A 35 1.80 3.49 13.07
C THR A 35 2.28 4.57 12.09
N VAL A 36 1.51 4.80 11.04
CA VAL A 36 1.79 5.85 10.05
C VAL A 36 0.62 6.81 10.00
N SER A 37 0.85 8.07 10.36
CA SER A 37 -0.09 9.16 10.08
C SER A 37 0.05 9.59 8.62
N VAL A 38 -1.08 9.66 7.91
CA VAL A 38 -1.14 10.03 6.50
C VAL A 38 -2.03 11.24 6.35
N THR A 39 -1.50 12.33 5.80
CA THR A 39 -2.26 13.57 5.56
C THR A 39 -2.20 13.96 4.09
N SER A 40 -3.30 14.46 3.53
CA SER A 40 -3.30 15.02 2.16
C SER A 40 -2.77 16.45 2.14
N ALA A 41 -1.74 16.73 1.34
CA ALA A 41 -1.21 18.08 1.15
C ALA A 41 -2.28 19.04 0.61
N ALA A 42 -3.08 18.55 -0.34
CA ALA A 42 -4.16 19.31 -0.98
C ALA A 42 -5.44 19.37 -0.12
N ARG A 43 -5.41 18.79 1.09
CA ARG A 43 -6.60 18.62 1.95
C ARG A 43 -7.72 17.89 1.22
N ASN A 44 -7.40 16.91 0.40
CA ASN A 44 -8.37 16.00 -0.20
C ASN A 44 -8.97 15.07 0.88
N ARG A 45 -10.13 14.46 0.60
CA ARG A 45 -10.69 13.44 1.50
C ARG A 45 -9.94 12.14 1.28
N LEU A 46 -9.37 11.61 2.35
CA LEU A 46 -8.79 10.29 2.40
C LEU A 46 -9.87 9.32 2.86
N VAL A 47 -10.00 8.20 2.15
CA VAL A 47 -10.87 7.08 2.51
C VAL A 47 -10.02 5.83 2.60
N MET A 48 -9.89 5.28 3.79
CA MET A 48 -9.19 4.04 4.06
C MET A 48 -10.18 2.97 4.46
N VAL A 49 -10.17 1.85 3.75
CA VAL A 49 -10.96 0.66 4.10
C VAL A 49 -10.01 -0.41 4.62
N ASN A 50 -10.33 -1.00 5.76
CA ASN A 50 -9.59 -2.11 6.32
C ASN A 50 -9.80 -3.37 5.47
N THR A 51 -8.88 -3.62 4.55
CA THR A 51 -8.88 -4.79 3.64
C THR A 51 -8.08 -5.97 4.18
N THR A 52 -7.45 -5.84 5.35
CA THR A 52 -6.65 -6.90 6.00
C THR A 52 -7.49 -7.99 6.65
N ASP A 53 -8.81 -7.75 6.82
CA ASP A 53 -9.72 -8.77 7.36
C ASP A 53 -9.75 -10.01 6.44
N LYS A 54 -9.65 -11.20 7.02
CA LYS A 54 -9.62 -12.47 6.27
C LYS A 54 -10.87 -12.67 5.40
N LYS A 55 -11.99 -12.03 5.73
CA LYS A 55 -13.24 -12.09 4.97
C LYS A 55 -13.36 -10.95 3.94
N ALA A 56 -12.49 -9.94 3.98
CA ALA A 56 -12.51 -8.85 3.02
C ALA A 56 -12.31 -9.40 1.60
N LEU A 57 -13.25 -9.04 0.72
CA LEU A 57 -13.31 -9.47 -0.67
C LEU A 57 -12.94 -10.94 -0.88
N ALA A 58 -13.61 -11.82 -0.11
CA ALA A 58 -13.46 -13.28 -0.08
C ALA A 58 -13.54 -14.00 -1.45
N TYR A 59 -13.77 -13.29 -2.55
CA TYR A 59 -13.79 -13.80 -3.92
C TYR A 59 -12.50 -13.51 -4.72
N LEU A 60 -11.58 -12.67 -4.23
CA LEU A 60 -10.29 -12.40 -4.88
C LEU A 60 -9.19 -13.37 -4.40
N ASN A 61 -8.37 -13.88 -5.32
CA ASN A 61 -7.25 -14.78 -4.96
C ASN A 61 -6.08 -14.08 -4.21
N TYR A 62 -6.06 -12.75 -4.19
CA TYR A 62 -5.01 -11.95 -3.57
C TYR A 62 -5.36 -11.59 -2.12
N ARG A 63 -5.05 -12.53 -1.21
CA ARG A 63 -5.36 -12.44 0.23
C ARG A 63 -4.36 -11.68 1.06
N LYS A 64 -3.14 -11.51 0.54
CA LYS A 64 -2.11 -10.73 1.20
C LYS A 64 -2.24 -9.31 0.69
N VAL A 65 -2.55 -8.38 1.58
CA VAL A 65 -2.77 -6.98 1.25
C VAL A 65 -1.82 -6.11 2.08
N ALA A 66 -1.64 -4.89 1.62
CA ALA A 66 -0.91 -3.87 2.36
C ALA A 66 -1.63 -3.53 3.68
N ASP A 67 -0.88 -3.16 4.72
CA ASP A 67 -1.47 -2.76 6.02
C ASP A 67 -2.44 -1.58 5.89
N GLY A 68 -2.16 -0.65 4.97
CA GLY A 68 -3.02 0.48 4.65
C GLY A 68 -3.25 0.62 3.15
N THR A 69 -4.53 0.73 2.75
CA THR A 69 -4.92 1.08 1.38
C THR A 69 -5.84 2.28 1.41
N ILE A 70 -5.40 3.39 0.84
CA ILE A 70 -6.05 4.69 0.95
C ILE A 70 -6.45 5.19 -0.44
N CYS A 71 -7.69 5.65 -0.54
CA CYS A 71 -8.23 6.42 -1.67
C CYS A 71 -8.14 7.91 -1.34
N GLU A 72 -7.26 8.65 -1.99
CA GLU A 72 -7.29 10.11 -1.96
C GLU A 72 -8.27 10.60 -3.04
N LEU A 73 -9.43 11.12 -2.62
CA LEU A 73 -10.45 11.63 -3.53
C LEU A 73 -10.09 13.03 -4.00
N ILE A 74 -9.65 13.14 -5.26
CA ILE A 74 -9.39 14.42 -5.94
C ILE A 74 -10.73 15.11 -6.25
N ASN A 75 -11.73 14.32 -6.63
CA ASN A 75 -13.13 14.68 -6.76
C ASN A 75 -13.99 13.40 -6.70
N ASP A 76 -15.30 13.51 -6.91
CA ASP A 76 -16.26 12.39 -6.81
C ASP A 76 -15.99 11.24 -7.80
N HIS A 77 -15.21 11.47 -8.86
CA HIS A 77 -14.95 10.49 -9.92
C HIS A 77 -13.48 10.22 -10.16
N GLU A 78 -12.58 10.93 -9.50
CA GLU A 78 -11.14 10.79 -9.66
C GLU A 78 -10.45 10.62 -8.31
N ALA A 79 -9.55 9.64 -8.24
CA ALA A 79 -8.77 9.39 -7.06
C ALA A 79 -7.30 9.07 -7.36
N ARG A 80 -6.47 9.21 -6.34
CA ARG A 80 -5.14 8.60 -6.26
C ARG A 80 -5.15 7.50 -5.21
N LEU A 81 -4.39 6.43 -5.47
CA LEU A 81 -4.27 5.32 -4.52
C LEU A 81 -2.92 5.33 -3.84
N HIS A 82 -2.95 5.09 -2.53
CA HIS A 82 -1.76 5.02 -1.70
C HIS A 82 -1.77 3.68 -0.96
N LEU A 83 -0.75 2.85 -1.21
CA LEU A 83 -0.63 1.52 -0.62
C LEU A 83 0.56 1.52 0.35
N ILE A 84 0.30 1.37 1.64
CA ILE A 84 1.31 1.47 2.70
C ILE A 84 1.50 0.11 3.34
N GLU A 85 2.72 -0.38 3.32
CA GLU A 85 3.14 -1.60 4.01
C GLU A 85 4.16 -1.25 5.09
N CYS A 86 3.90 -1.68 6.31
CA CYS A 86 4.79 -1.53 7.45
C CYS A 86 5.71 -2.76 7.56
N LYS A 87 6.98 -2.51 7.86
CA LYS A 87 7.98 -3.55 8.12
C LYS A 87 8.93 -3.10 9.22
N LYS A 88 9.03 -3.86 10.30
CA LYS A 88 10.07 -3.63 11.33
C LYS A 88 11.49 -3.59 10.73
N THR A 89 11.79 -4.53 9.85
CA THR A 89 13.06 -4.59 9.13
C THR A 89 12.83 -4.92 7.67
N VAL A 90 13.43 -4.13 6.76
CA VAL A 90 13.44 -4.43 5.33
C VAL A 90 14.62 -5.34 5.01
N SER A 91 14.31 -6.60 4.70
CA SER A 91 15.19 -7.62 4.12
C SER A 91 14.65 -8.03 2.75
N GLU A 92 15.42 -8.78 1.95
CA GLU A 92 14.96 -9.24 0.63
C GLU A 92 13.65 -10.06 0.71
N GLY A 93 13.56 -11.01 1.65
CA GLY A 93 12.35 -11.81 1.83
C GLY A 93 11.15 -10.99 2.29
N ALA A 94 11.39 -10.00 3.17
CA ALA A 94 10.35 -9.06 3.59
C ALA A 94 9.87 -8.20 2.41
N TRP A 95 10.80 -7.77 1.55
CA TRP A 95 10.51 -6.96 0.38
C TRP A 95 9.71 -7.73 -0.69
N LEU A 96 10.10 -8.97 -0.99
CA LEU A 96 9.32 -9.86 -1.85
C LEU A 96 7.89 -10.09 -1.35
N THR A 97 7.71 -10.08 -0.02
CA THR A 97 6.40 -10.20 0.60
C THR A 97 5.60 -8.90 0.45
N ALA A 98 6.23 -7.75 0.73
CA ALA A 98 5.63 -6.42 0.54
C ALA A 98 5.14 -6.22 -0.89
N MET A 99 5.90 -6.66 -1.91
CA MET A 99 5.47 -6.60 -3.31
C MET A 99 4.15 -7.34 -3.57
N LYS A 100 3.95 -8.51 -2.96
CA LYS A 100 2.69 -9.26 -3.06
C LYS A 100 1.54 -8.57 -2.32
N GLN A 101 1.86 -7.91 -1.20
CA GLN A 101 0.91 -7.14 -0.41
C GLN A 101 0.46 -5.88 -1.15
N PHE A 102 1.34 -5.19 -1.86
CA PHE A 102 0.98 -4.08 -2.75
C PHE A 102 0.06 -4.53 -3.87
N GLU A 103 0.35 -5.66 -4.50
CA GLU A 103 -0.49 -6.21 -5.55
C GLU A 103 -1.90 -6.55 -5.05
N GLY A 104 -2.02 -7.22 -3.89
CA GLY A 104 -3.32 -7.48 -3.29
C GLY A 104 -4.03 -6.21 -2.82
N GLY A 105 -3.29 -5.26 -2.24
CA GLY A 105 -3.81 -3.96 -1.81
C GLY A 105 -4.38 -3.15 -2.98
N LEU A 106 -3.68 -3.13 -4.13
CA LEU A 106 -4.17 -2.49 -5.34
C LEU A 106 -5.51 -3.10 -5.76
N LEU A 107 -5.59 -4.42 -5.91
CA LEU A 107 -6.81 -5.07 -6.40
C LEU A 107 -8.00 -4.89 -5.46
N ASN A 108 -7.78 -4.93 -4.14
CA ASN A 108 -8.83 -4.64 -3.17
C ASN A 108 -9.31 -3.20 -3.28
N MET A 109 -8.36 -2.26 -3.39
CA MET A 109 -8.70 -0.85 -3.48
C MET A 109 -9.39 -0.50 -4.80
N LEU A 110 -9.05 -1.17 -5.91
CA LEU A 110 -9.81 -1.04 -7.17
C LEU A 110 -11.28 -1.46 -7.01
N ALA A 111 -11.56 -2.54 -6.27
CA ALA A 111 -12.93 -2.96 -5.99
C ALA A 111 -13.67 -1.95 -5.12
N VAL A 112 -13.01 -1.42 -4.08
CA VAL A 112 -13.57 -0.35 -3.23
C VAL A 112 -13.84 0.92 -4.04
N CYS A 113 -12.93 1.34 -4.92
CA CYS A 113 -13.13 2.47 -5.83
C CYS A 113 -14.35 2.27 -6.73
N GLY A 114 -14.57 1.05 -7.24
CA GLY A 114 -15.76 0.71 -8.02
C GLY A 114 -17.06 0.91 -7.24
N ILE A 115 -17.09 0.51 -5.96
CA ILE A 115 -18.23 0.74 -5.07
C ILE A 115 -18.43 2.25 -4.83
N LEU A 116 -17.35 2.99 -4.56
CA LEU A 116 -17.36 4.44 -4.36
C LEU A 116 -17.71 5.23 -5.62
N GLY A 117 -17.78 4.60 -6.79
CA GLY A 117 -18.11 5.27 -8.05
C GLY A 117 -16.96 6.08 -8.63
N VAL A 118 -15.73 5.85 -8.18
CA VAL A 118 -14.52 6.41 -8.78
C VAL A 118 -14.37 5.84 -10.18
N ARG A 119 -14.25 6.71 -11.18
CA ARG A 119 -14.17 6.35 -12.60
C ARG A 119 -12.74 6.44 -13.14
N ASN A 120 -11.92 7.30 -12.55
CA ASN A 120 -10.54 7.52 -12.94
C ASN A 120 -9.61 7.35 -11.74
N ILE A 121 -8.54 6.58 -11.93
CA ILE A 121 -7.43 6.51 -10.98
C ILE A 121 -6.24 7.13 -11.68
N SER A 122 -5.95 8.39 -11.34
CA SER A 122 -4.90 9.15 -12.03
C SER A 122 -3.50 8.75 -11.56
N GLU A 123 -3.38 8.18 -10.37
CA GLU A 123 -2.09 7.77 -9.81
C GLU A 123 -2.23 6.61 -8.81
N VAL A 124 -1.17 5.79 -8.74
CA VAL A 124 -0.97 4.82 -7.67
C VAL A 124 0.47 4.97 -7.17
N ARG A 125 0.63 5.22 -5.86
CA ARG A 125 1.91 5.25 -5.17
C ARG A 125 1.96 4.16 -4.11
N VAL A 126 3.13 3.57 -3.92
CA VAL A 126 3.36 2.58 -2.86
C VAL A 126 4.35 3.11 -1.84
N TYR A 127 4.21 2.67 -0.60
CA TYR A 127 4.99 3.14 0.53
C TYR A 127 5.46 1.95 1.34
N THR A 128 6.73 1.97 1.73
CA THR A 128 7.23 1.07 2.76
C THR A 128 7.63 1.87 3.97
N ALA A 129 6.93 1.65 5.07
CA ALA A 129 7.25 2.23 6.37
C ALA A 129 8.13 1.26 7.16
N PHE A 130 9.32 1.68 7.60
CA PHE A 130 10.26 0.79 8.27
C PHE A 130 11.12 1.43 9.35
N GLN A 131 11.44 0.67 10.39
CA GLN A 131 12.34 1.12 11.47
C GLN A 131 13.82 0.87 11.18
N SER A 132 14.13 -0.18 10.42
CA SER A 132 15.51 -0.56 10.14
C SER A 132 15.66 -1.19 8.76
N GLN A 133 16.80 -0.94 8.13
CA GLN A 133 17.18 -1.56 6.89
C GLN A 133 18.32 -2.55 7.16
N LYS A 134 18.14 -3.82 6.79
CA LYS A 134 19.22 -4.84 6.82
C LYS A 134 19.50 -5.33 5.41
N LEU A 135 19.72 -4.37 4.53
CA LEU A 135 20.10 -4.64 3.14
C LEU A 135 21.64 -4.81 2.99
N ASP A 136 22.42 -4.61 4.05
CA ASP A 136 23.89 -4.78 4.02
C ASP A 136 24.37 -6.24 4.05
N ALA A 137 23.48 -7.23 4.19
CA ALA A 137 23.82 -8.63 3.95
C ALA A 137 24.07 -8.95 2.46
N ILE A 138 24.00 -7.93 1.58
CA ILE A 138 23.94 -8.01 0.11
C ILE A 138 25.27 -7.61 -0.56
N ASN A 139 26.38 -7.48 0.19
CA ASN A 139 27.71 -7.76 -0.38
C ASN A 139 28.02 -9.27 -0.44
N SER A 140 27.00 -10.10 -0.27
CA SER A 140 27.03 -11.53 -0.58
C SER A 140 27.23 -11.72 -2.08
N LYS A 141 28.37 -12.32 -2.46
CA LYS A 141 28.79 -12.71 -3.82
C LYS A 141 27.89 -13.74 -4.50
N ASN A 142 26.60 -13.82 -4.15
CA ASN A 142 25.71 -14.85 -4.67
C ASN A 142 25.04 -14.35 -5.96
N PRO A 143 25.41 -14.90 -7.14
CA PRO A 143 24.97 -14.41 -8.45
C PRO A 143 23.48 -14.60 -8.70
N VAL A 144 22.80 -15.42 -7.90
CA VAL A 144 21.35 -15.66 -8.01
C VAL A 144 20.56 -14.36 -7.81
N PHE A 145 21.04 -13.45 -6.95
CA PHE A 145 20.35 -12.21 -6.60
C PHE A 145 20.46 -11.11 -7.65
N HIS A 146 21.35 -11.27 -8.63
CA HIS A 146 21.46 -10.36 -9.78
C HIS A 146 20.73 -10.88 -11.02
N LYS A 147 20.16 -12.09 -10.98
CA LYS A 147 19.44 -12.66 -12.11
C LYS A 147 18.04 -12.08 -12.19
N THR A 148 17.69 -11.58 -13.38
CA THR A 148 16.29 -11.38 -13.76
C THR A 148 15.59 -12.74 -13.68
N PRO A 149 14.51 -12.90 -12.89
CA PRO A 149 13.76 -14.15 -12.85
C PRO A 149 13.24 -14.51 -14.24
N VAL A 150 13.60 -15.68 -14.75
CA VAL A 150 13.08 -16.18 -16.03
C VAL A 150 11.58 -16.41 -15.89
N GLY A 151 10.78 -15.74 -16.74
CA GLY A 151 9.31 -15.80 -16.72
C GLY A 151 8.62 -14.58 -16.07
N TYR A 152 9.36 -13.69 -15.41
CA TYR A 152 8.87 -12.39 -14.94
C TYR A 152 9.63 -11.29 -15.69
N GLY A 153 8.94 -10.55 -16.57
CA GLY A 153 9.56 -9.49 -17.39
C GLY A 153 9.96 -8.22 -16.64
N GLY A 154 10.13 -8.28 -15.31
CA GLY A 154 10.42 -7.14 -14.45
C GLY A 154 11.86 -7.11 -13.92
N PRO A 155 12.38 -5.94 -13.52
CA PRO A 155 13.68 -5.82 -12.88
C PRO A 155 13.73 -6.62 -11.57
N SER A 156 14.92 -7.05 -11.15
CA SER A 156 15.12 -7.73 -9.86
C SER A 156 14.51 -6.90 -8.70
N PRO A 157 13.85 -7.51 -7.71
CA PRO A 157 13.23 -6.80 -6.59
C PRO A 157 14.16 -5.78 -5.91
N MET A 158 15.45 -6.09 -5.77
CA MET A 158 16.40 -5.18 -5.13
C MET A 158 16.61 -3.89 -5.92
N LYS A 159 16.76 -3.99 -7.25
CA LYS A 159 16.79 -2.81 -8.14
C LYS A 159 15.52 -1.97 -8.04
N GLN A 160 14.37 -2.59 -7.73
CA GLN A 160 13.13 -1.85 -7.54
C GLN A 160 13.15 -1.01 -6.26
N TRP A 161 13.66 -1.60 -5.17
CA TRP A 161 13.89 -0.88 -3.92
C TRP A 161 14.81 0.32 -4.15
N ASP A 162 16.00 0.10 -4.70
CA ASP A 162 17.03 1.13 -4.85
C ASP A 162 16.61 2.29 -5.75
N ASN A 163 15.84 2.01 -6.81
CA ASN A 163 15.41 3.00 -7.80
C ASN A 163 14.11 3.72 -7.41
N ASN A 164 13.55 3.50 -6.22
CA ASN A 164 12.26 4.08 -5.78
C ASN A 164 11.13 3.81 -6.78
N ARG A 165 11.16 2.63 -7.42
CA ARG A 165 10.14 2.21 -8.40
C ARG A 165 9.90 0.73 -8.29
N VAL A 166 8.63 0.37 -8.13
CA VAL A 166 8.20 -1.03 -8.15
C VAL A 166 7.51 -1.39 -9.44
N TYR A 167 7.50 -2.68 -9.75
CA TYR A 167 6.87 -3.25 -10.92
C TYR A 167 6.04 -4.48 -10.55
N PHE A 168 4.74 -4.40 -10.79
CA PHE A 168 3.79 -5.49 -10.63
C PHE A 168 2.59 -5.27 -11.55
N GLN A 169 1.83 -6.32 -11.87
CA GLN A 169 0.69 -6.25 -12.80
C GLN A 169 1.01 -5.58 -14.15
N GLY A 170 2.23 -5.75 -14.65
CA GLY A 170 2.67 -5.17 -15.92
C GLY A 170 2.88 -3.65 -15.91
N LYS A 171 2.83 -2.99 -14.74
CA LYS A 171 2.95 -1.53 -14.60
C LYS A 171 4.05 -1.17 -13.61
N SER A 172 4.57 0.05 -13.75
CA SER A 172 5.53 0.61 -12.81
C SER A 172 4.89 1.69 -11.94
N PHE A 173 5.18 1.66 -10.65
CA PHE A 173 4.67 2.59 -9.66
C PHE A 173 5.82 3.27 -8.91
N GLU A 174 5.61 4.50 -8.49
CA GLU A 174 6.53 5.19 -7.59
C GLU A 174 6.51 4.51 -6.22
N HIS A 175 7.69 4.33 -5.64
CA HIS A 175 7.87 3.78 -4.31
C HIS A 175 8.53 4.80 -3.40
N VAL A 176 7.86 5.06 -2.28
CA VAL A 176 8.31 6.01 -1.26
C VAL A 176 8.69 5.23 0.00
N ARG A 177 9.79 5.65 0.62
CA ARG A 177 10.34 5.08 1.85
C ARG A 177 9.95 5.99 3.01
N ILE A 178 9.33 5.44 4.05
CA ILE A 178 8.96 6.16 5.28
C ILE A 178 9.80 5.57 6.41
N GLU A 179 10.73 6.34 6.95
CA GLU A 179 11.49 5.90 8.12
C GLU A 179 10.67 6.09 9.40
N LEU A 180 10.48 5.00 10.13
CA LEU A 180 9.79 4.98 11.41
C LEU A 180 10.78 5.23 12.55
N ASN A 181 10.33 5.92 13.59
CA ASN A 181 11.11 6.15 14.80
C ASN A 181 11.27 4.85 15.64
N ALA A 182 11.97 4.95 16.77
CA ALA A 182 12.21 3.83 17.67
C ALA A 182 10.92 3.20 18.23
N ASP A 183 9.85 3.99 18.35
CA ASP A 183 8.53 3.57 18.83
C ASP A 183 7.65 2.98 17.71
N GLY A 184 8.13 2.99 16.46
CA GLY A 184 7.41 2.45 15.30
C GLY A 184 6.46 3.46 14.66
N GLU A 185 6.62 4.75 14.96
CA GLU A 185 5.77 5.81 14.46
C GLU A 185 6.44 6.57 13.31
N GLY A 186 5.64 6.97 12.33
CA GLY A 186 6.08 7.83 11.24
C GLY A 186 4.91 8.62 10.66
N SER A 187 5.23 9.53 9.76
CA SER A 187 4.22 10.32 9.07
C SER A 187 4.60 10.52 7.61
N VAL A 188 3.58 10.72 6.77
CA VAL A 188 3.76 11.06 5.36
C VAL A 188 2.67 12.03 4.94
N THR A 189 3.07 13.01 4.13
CA THR A 189 2.14 13.87 3.40
C THR A 189 2.07 13.39 1.96
N ILE A 190 0.86 13.15 1.47
CA ILE A 190 0.58 12.62 0.12
C ILE A 190 0.01 13.68 -0.81
#